data_AF-A0A7C4MDK4-F1
#
_entry.id   AF-A0A7C4MDK4-F1
#
_cell.length_a   1.000
_cell.length_b   1.000
_cell.length_c   1.000
_cell.angle_alpha   90.00
_cell.angle_beta   90.00
_cell.angle_gamma   90.00
#
_symmetry.space_group_name_H-M   'P 1'
#
loop_
_entity.id
_entity.type
_entity.pdbx_description
1 polymer ?
#
loop_
_entity_poly.entity_id
_entity_poly.type
_entity_poly.pdbx_seq_one_letter_code
_entity_poly.pdbx_strand_id
1 'polypeptide(L)'
;MEENRGFKHVTIILLLQLALNISIYMDIPVFRQILGFAYLTVLPGVLFLKSFKFKELNLTEITIFSVGLSIAFLMFFGLLIDELLPLIGLSKPLSTGVLIVGLNFVVLLLCIIHLFNDESEKT
;
A
#
# COMPACT_ATOMS: atom_id res chain seq x y z
N MET A 1 -20.85 -10.89 13.17
CA MET A 1 -20.49 -11.46 11.86
C MET A 1 -19.66 -10.50 10.97
N GLU A 2 -19.48 -9.22 11.33
CA GLU A 2 -18.66 -8.26 10.57
C GLU A 2 -17.15 -8.38 10.79
N GLU A 3 -16.71 -8.83 11.98
CA GLU A 3 -15.29 -9.09 12.34
C GLU A 3 -14.57 -9.99 11.30
N ASN A 4 -15.29 -10.96 10.74
CA ASN A 4 -14.73 -11.88 9.75
C ASN A 4 -14.55 -11.23 8.36
N ARG A 5 -15.15 -10.06 8.07
CA ARG A 5 -14.90 -9.35 6.81
C ARG A 5 -13.59 -8.58 6.86
N GLY A 6 -13.29 -7.86 7.93
CA GLY A 6 -12.03 -7.10 8.07
C GLY A 6 -10.82 -8.02 7.92
N PHE A 7 -10.84 -9.14 8.66
CA PHE A 7 -9.78 -10.14 8.64
C PHE A 7 -9.56 -10.78 7.25
N LYS A 8 -10.64 -11.04 6.50
CA LYS A 8 -10.56 -11.56 5.12
C LYS A 8 -9.89 -10.57 4.16
N HIS A 9 -10.21 -9.27 4.25
CA HIS A 9 -9.57 -8.27 3.39
C HIS A 9 -8.08 -8.15 3.68
N VAL A 10 -7.70 -8.12 4.96
CA VAL A 10 -6.29 -8.09 5.39
C VAL A 10 -5.57 -9.35 4.89
N THR A 11 -6.18 -10.52 5.02
CA THR A 11 -5.61 -11.79 4.54
C THR A 11 -5.40 -11.80 3.02
N ILE A 12 -6.35 -11.27 2.24
CA ILE A 12 -6.21 -11.13 0.78
C ILE A 12 -5.07 -10.18 0.40
N ILE A 13 -4.94 -9.05 1.10
CA ILE A 13 -3.85 -8.09 0.88
C ILE A 13 -2.49 -8.73 1.18
N LEU A 14 -2.39 -9.50 2.28
CA LEU A 14 -1.17 -10.20 2.66
C LEU A 14 -0.78 -11.29 1.65
N LEU A 15 -1.77 -12.05 1.14
CA LEU A 15 -1.55 -13.03 0.07
C LEU A 15 -1.05 -12.36 -1.21
N LEU A 16 -1.60 -11.19 -1.56
CA LEU A 16 -1.14 -10.41 -2.71
C LEU A 16 0.30 -9.91 -2.54
N GLN A 17 0.70 -9.48 -1.33
CA GLN A 17 2.10 -9.15 -1.02
C GLN A 17 3.04 -10.34 -1.18
N LEU A 18 2.62 -11.52 -0.72
CA LEU A 18 3.42 -12.72 -0.82
C LEU A 18 3.64 -13.12 -2.28
N ALA A 19 2.57 -13.06 -3.09
CA ALA A 19 2.63 -13.32 -4.53
C ALA A 19 3.55 -12.33 -5.27
N LEU A 20 3.51 -11.05 -4.90
CA LEU A 20 4.44 -10.03 -5.41
C LEU A 20 5.89 -10.35 -5.08
N ASN A 21 6.19 -10.67 -3.82
CA ASN A 21 7.55 -11.04 -3.40
C ASN A 21 8.06 -12.29 -4.15
N ILE A 22 7.22 -13.30 -4.34
CA ILE A 22 7.55 -14.50 -5.14
C ILE A 22 7.83 -14.14 -6.60
N SER A 23 7.02 -13.27 -7.20
CA SER A 23 7.22 -12.82 -8.59
C SER A 23 8.52 -12.01 -8.75
N ILE A 24 8.94 -11.27 -7.72
CA ILE A 24 10.21 -10.55 -7.70
C ILE A 24 11.38 -11.54 -7.58
N TYR A 25 11.23 -12.58 -6.74
CA TYR A 25 12.23 -13.63 -6.55
C TYR A 25 12.42 -14.51 -7.81
N MET A 26 11.35 -14.76 -8.57
CA MET A 26 11.41 -15.47 -9.86
C MET A 26 11.99 -14.62 -11.01
N ASP A 27 12.35 -13.36 -10.75
CA ASP A 27 12.98 -12.43 -11.70
C ASP A 27 12.27 -12.32 -13.06
N ILE A 28 10.93 -12.27 -13.04
CA ILE A 28 10.13 -12.01 -14.24
C ILE A 28 9.91 -10.48 -14.36
N PRO A 29 10.73 -9.75 -15.14
CA PRO A 29 10.77 -8.29 -15.10
C PRO A 29 9.44 -7.63 -15.51
N VAL A 30 8.75 -8.16 -16.52
CA VAL A 30 7.48 -7.61 -17.03
C VAL A 30 6.36 -7.76 -16.00
N PHE A 31 6.24 -8.94 -15.39
CA PHE A 31 5.21 -9.22 -14.40
C PHE A 31 5.42 -8.40 -13.12
N ARG A 32 6.68 -8.25 -12.70
CA ARG A 32 7.09 -7.38 -11.59
C ARG A 32 6.71 -5.92 -11.80
N GLN A 33 6.91 -5.37 -13.01
CA GLN A 33 6.57 -3.98 -13.31
C GLN A 33 5.06 -3.74 -13.32
N ILE A 34 4.29 -4.61 -13.99
CA ILE A 34 2.83 -4.44 -14.08
C ILE A 34 2.18 -4.58 -12.70
N LEU A 35 2.53 -5.65 -11.96
CA LEU A 35 1.99 -5.84 -10.62
C LEU A 35 2.48 -4.75 -9.65
N GLY A 36 3.76 -4.39 -9.70
CA GLY A 36 4.32 -3.33 -8.86
C GLY A 36 3.64 -1.99 -9.10
N PHE A 37 3.40 -1.63 -10.37
CA PHE A 37 2.67 -0.42 -10.73
C PHE A 37 1.23 -0.45 -10.22
N ALA A 38 0.49 -1.52 -10.52
CA ALA A 38 -0.90 -1.67 -10.09
C ALA A 38 -1.03 -1.64 -8.56
N TYR A 39 -0.10 -2.30 -7.87
CA TYR A 39 -0.03 -2.31 -6.41
C TYR A 39 0.25 -0.91 -5.86
N LEU A 40 1.20 -0.17 -6.44
CA LEU A 40 1.57 1.19 -6.03
C LEU A 40 0.49 2.23 -6.28
N THR A 41 -0.25 2.14 -7.38
CA THR A 41 -1.24 3.16 -7.76
C THR A 41 -2.60 2.94 -7.12
N VAL A 42 -2.96 1.70 -6.77
CA VAL A 42 -4.31 1.38 -6.30
C VAL A 42 -4.32 1.05 -4.81
N LEU A 43 -3.35 0.26 -4.33
CA LEU A 43 -3.45 -0.32 -2.99
C LEU A 43 -3.34 0.73 -1.86
N PRO A 44 -2.31 1.60 -1.82
CA PRO A 44 -2.21 2.63 -0.79
C PRO A 44 -3.43 3.55 -0.80
N GLY A 45 -3.84 4.01 -1.98
CA GLY A 45 -4.98 4.89 -2.17
C GLY A 45 -6.31 4.30 -1.68
N VAL A 46 -6.60 3.03 -2.02
CA VAL A 46 -7.81 2.35 -1.54
C VAL A 46 -7.80 2.19 -0.03
N LEU A 47 -6.65 1.80 0.55
CA LEU A 47 -6.56 1.63 2.00
C LEU A 47 -6.72 2.98 2.74
N PHE A 48 -6.17 4.07 2.22
CA PHE A 48 -6.41 5.42 2.76
C PHE A 48 -7.88 5.84 2.68
N LEU A 49 -8.55 5.59 1.54
CA LEU A 49 -9.98 5.88 1.39
C LEU A 49 -10.83 5.12 2.41
N LYS A 50 -10.47 3.87 2.69
CA LYS A 50 -11.11 3.05 3.73
C LYS A 50 -10.88 3.62 5.12
N SER A 51 -9.67 4.08 5.44
CA SER A 51 -9.34 4.70 6.73
C SER A 51 -10.07 6.02 6.96
N PHE A 52 -10.25 6.84 5.92
CA PHE A 52 -10.95 8.12 6.03
C PHE A 52 -12.49 8.00 6.08
N LYS A 53 -13.06 6.79 6.02
CA LYS A 53 -14.51 6.51 6.10
C LYS A 53 -15.36 7.43 5.19
N PHE A 54 -14.91 7.69 3.96
CA PHE A 54 -15.72 8.41 2.98
C PHE A 54 -16.97 7.59 2.63
N LYS A 55 -18.08 7.88 3.31
CA LYS A 55 -19.33 7.10 3.22
C LYS A 55 -20.20 7.42 2.00
N GLU A 56 -19.91 8.49 1.27
CA GLU A 56 -20.81 9.03 0.22
C GLU A 56 -20.13 9.32 -1.12
N LEU A 57 -19.05 8.62 -1.47
CA LEU A 57 -18.39 8.81 -2.76
C LEU A 57 -18.94 7.84 -3.82
N ASN A 58 -19.21 8.35 -5.02
CA ASN A 58 -19.55 7.53 -6.18
C ASN A 58 -18.36 6.69 -6.64
N LEU A 59 -18.59 5.60 -7.38
CA LEU A 59 -17.52 4.71 -7.88
C LEU A 59 -16.40 5.44 -8.63
N THR A 60 -16.77 6.46 -9.43
CA THR A 60 -15.82 7.31 -10.16
C THR A 60 -14.98 8.15 -9.21
N GLU A 61 -15.59 8.75 -8.19
CA GLU A 61 -14.89 9.55 -7.18
C GLU A 61 -13.95 8.68 -6.36
N ILE A 62 -14.39 7.49 -5.94
CA ILE A 62 -13.55 6.52 -5.22
C ILE A 62 -12.31 6.18 -6.05
N THR A 63 -12.47 5.94 -7.36
CA THR A 63 -11.35 5.55 -8.23
C THR A 63 -10.37 6.71 -8.41
N ILE A 64 -10.88 7.90 -8.72
CA ILE A 64 -10.04 9.10 -8.92
C ILE A 64 -9.34 9.50 -7.62
N PHE A 65 -10.04 9.51 -6.49
CA PHE A 65 -9.45 9.82 -5.19
C PHE A 65 -8.44 8.76 -4.77
N SER A 66 -8.74 7.47 -4.96
CA SER A 66 -7.80 6.39 -4.67
C SER A 66 -6.50 6.57 -5.45
N VAL A 67 -6.59 6.69 -6.79
CA VAL A 67 -5.40 6.83 -7.64
C VAL A 67 -4.64 8.12 -7.30
N GLY A 68 -5.33 9.25 -7.17
CA GLY A 68 -4.72 10.54 -6.83
C GLY A 68 -4.03 10.53 -5.46
N LEU A 69 -4.67 9.95 -4.44
CA LEU A 69 -4.13 9.85 -3.10
C LEU A 69 -2.94 8.88 -3.04
N SER A 70 -2.98 7.79 -3.81
CA SER A 70 -1.85 6.87 -3.94
C SER A 70 -0.64 7.56 -4.59
N ILE A 71 -0.85 8.33 -5.67
CA ILE A 71 0.22 9.09 -6.33
C ILE A 71 0.78 10.17 -5.40
N ALA A 72 -0.08 10.94 -4.72
CA ALA A 72 0.35 11.96 -3.77
C ALA A 72 1.17 11.37 -2.62
N PHE A 73 0.69 10.26 -2.04
CA PHE A 73 1.42 9.54 -1.01
C PHE A 73 2.76 9.02 -1.52
N LEU A 74 2.79 8.43 -2.73
CA LEU A 74 4.02 7.91 -3.32
C LEU A 74 5.03 9.01 -3.61
N MET A 75 4.60 10.19 -4.08
CA MET A 75 5.49 11.33 -4.29
C MET A 75 6.05 11.85 -2.98
N PHE A 76 5.21 11.99 -1.94
CA PHE A 76 5.66 12.44 -0.62
C PHE A 76 6.60 11.44 0.05
N PHE A 77 6.27 10.15 -0.01
CA PHE A 77 7.09 9.07 0.52
C PHE A 77 8.40 8.91 -0.24
N GLY A 78 8.35 9.00 -1.57
CA GLY A 78 9.51 9.00 -2.44
C GLY A 78 10.45 10.15 -2.11
N LEU A 79 9.92 11.36 -1.90
CA LEU A 79 10.69 12.53 -1.50
C LEU A 79 11.31 12.36 -0.11
N LEU A 80 10.56 11.85 0.87
CA LEU A 80 11.09 11.53 2.20
C LEU A 80 12.24 10.53 2.14
N ILE A 81 12.09 9.47 1.33
CA ILE A 81 13.13 8.48 1.13
C ILE A 81 14.33 9.10 0.42
N ASP A 82 14.11 9.89 -0.62
CA ASP A 82 15.18 10.51 -1.40
C ASP A 82 16.00 11.51 -0.56
N GLU A 83 15.38 12.19 0.41
CA GLU A 83 16.06 13.09 1.35
C GLU A 83 16.76 12.32 2.50
N LEU A 84 16.08 11.33 3.09
CA LEU A 84 16.57 10.63 4.29
C LEU A 84 17.60 9.55 4.00
N LEU A 85 17.50 8.81 2.88
CA LEU A 85 18.39 7.68 2.60
C LEU A 85 19.85 8.05 2.29
N PRO A 86 20.14 9.15 1.57
CA PRO A 86 21.51 9.64 1.41
C PRO A 86 22.14 9.99 2.76
N LEU A 87 21.33 10.46 3.72
CA LEU A 87 21.75 10.79 5.10
C LEU A 87 22.26 9.56 5.87
N ILE A 88 21.83 8.36 5.48
CA ILE A 88 22.21 7.06 6.07
C ILE A 88 23.26 6.32 5.23
N GLY A 89 23.77 6.93 4.16
CA GLY A 89 24.85 6.37 3.32
C GLY A 89 24.39 5.40 2.22
N LEU A 90 23.09 5.29 1.93
CA LEU A 90 22.58 4.43 0.86
C LEU A 90 22.57 5.19 -0.48
N SER A 91 23.42 4.79 -1.42
CA SER A 91 23.64 5.52 -2.69
C SER A 91 22.55 5.32 -3.75
N LYS A 92 21.53 4.49 -3.51
CA LYS A 92 20.41 4.23 -4.45
C LYS A 92 19.06 4.22 -3.72
N PRO A 93 18.55 5.39 -3.31
CA PRO A 93 17.32 5.50 -2.52
C PRO A 93 16.06 5.06 -3.28
N LEU A 94 16.01 5.30 -4.60
CA LEU A 94 14.92 4.89 -5.50
C LEU A 94 15.15 3.50 -6.14
N SER A 95 15.96 2.64 -5.52
CA SER A 95 16.10 1.26 -5.98
C SER A 95 14.81 0.47 -5.75
N THR A 96 14.50 -0.45 -6.67
CA THR A 96 13.35 -1.36 -6.57
C THR A 96 13.25 -2.04 -5.21
N GLY A 97 14.40 -2.41 -4.62
CA GLY A 97 14.46 -3.05 -3.30
C GLY A 97 13.96 -2.14 -2.17
N VAL A 98 14.38 -0.87 -2.15
CA VAL A 98 13.95 0.09 -1.13
C VAL A 98 12.44 0.37 -1.25
N LEU A 99 11.96 0.51 -2.49
CA LEU A 99 10.54 0.77 -2.76
C LEU A 99 9.65 -0.39 -2.29
N ILE A 100 10.07 -1.64 -2.56
CA ILE A 100 9.36 -2.84 -2.09
C ILE A 100 9.34 -2.93 -0.56
N VAL A 101 10.48 -2.66 0.09
CA VAL A 101 10.58 -2.70 1.56
C VAL A 101 9.69 -1.61 2.18
N GLY A 102 9.76 -0.38 1.66
CA GLY A 102 8.93 0.73 2.11
C GLY A 102 7.43 0.45 1.93
N LEU A 103 7.03 -0.11 0.80
CA LEU A 103 5.65 -0.53 0.55
C LEU A 103 5.18 -1.62 1.50
N ASN A 104 6.02 -2.64 1.73
CA ASN A 104 5.66 -3.69 2.69
C ASN A 104 5.41 -3.09 4.07
N PHE A 105 6.27 -2.15 4.49
CA PHE A 105 6.12 -1.46 5.76
C PHE A 105 4.83 -0.64 5.84
N VAL A 106 4.54 0.17 4.80
CA VAL A 106 3.32 0.99 4.72
C VAL A 106 2.07 0.12 4.77
N VAL A 107 2.02 -0.97 4.00
CA VAL A 107 0.85 -1.85 3.96
C VAL A 107 0.65 -2.60 5.27
N LEU A 108 1.74 -3.00 5.93
CA LEU A 108 1.69 -3.64 7.25
C LEU A 108 1.16 -2.63 8.30
N LEU A 109 1.64 -1.39 8.25
CA LEU A 109 1.17 -0.31 9.12
C LEU A 109 -0.32 0.00 8.90
N LEU A 110 -0.79 0.07 7.65
CA LEU A 110 -2.22 0.27 7.39
C LEU A 110 -3.07 -0.96 7.77
N CYS A 111 -2.56 -2.19 7.66
CA CYS A 111 -3.27 -3.37 8.17
C CYS A 111 -3.45 -3.29 9.69
N ILE A 112 -2.41 -2.88 10.42
CA ILE A 112 -2.49 -2.66 11.87
C ILE A 112 -3.54 -1.60 12.18
N ILE A 113 -3.48 -0.44 11.51
CA ILE A 113 -4.47 0.64 11.69
C ILE A 113 -5.89 0.14 11.43
N HIS A 114 -6.10 -0.65 10.36
CA HIS A 114 -7.41 -1.19 10.02
C HIS A 114 -7.95 -2.14 11.10
N LEU A 115 -7.10 -3.01 11.66
CA LEU A 115 -7.47 -3.90 12.76
C LEU A 115 -7.83 -3.12 14.03
N PHE A 116 -7.05 -2.10 14.40
CA PHE A 116 -7.36 -1.25 15.56
C PHE A 116 -8.66 -0.44 15.39
N ASN A 117 -8.96 -0.01 14.17
CA ASN A 117 -10.18 0.75 13.88
C ASN A 117 -11.44 -0.15 13.90
N ASP A 118 -11.30 -1.44 13.55
CA ASP A 118 -12.38 -2.45 13.65
C ASP A 118 -12.70 -2.79 15.12
N GLU A 119 -11.67 -2.88 15.97
CA GLU A 119 -11.81 -3.08 17.42
C GLU A 119 -12.50 -1.88 18.11
N SER A 120 -12.19 -0.64 17.69
CA SER A 120 -12.75 0.58 18.30
C SER A 120 -14.21 0.84 17.94
N GLU A 121 -14.76 0.22 16.89
CA GLU A 121 -16.17 0.37 16.50
C GLU A 121 -17.11 -0.56 17.31
N LYS A 122 -16.54 -1.46 18.13
CA LYS A 122 -17.29 -2.42 18.96
C LYS A 122 -17.45 -2.04 20.44
N THR A 123 -16.91 -0.90 20.87
CA THR A 123 -16.99 -0.43 22.27
C THR A 123 -17.92 0.77 22.37
#